data_AF-A0A928IUT4-F1
#
_entry.id   AF-A0A928IUT4-F1
#
_cell.length_a   1.000
_cell.length_b   1.000
_cell.length_c   1.000
_cell.angle_alpha   90.00
_cell.angle_beta   90.00
_cell.angle_gamma   90.00
#
_symmetry.space_group_name_H-M   'P 1'
#
loop_
_entity.id
_entity.type
_entity.pdbx_description
1 polymer ?
#
loop_
_entity_poly.entity_id
_entity_poly.type
_entity_poly.pdbx_seq_one_letter_code
_entity_poly.pdbx_strand_id
1 'polypeptide(L)' 'MENVIICNCKQVKYNDIVAALHTEKKFDDVLEAFKEVQSVTNCSTGCGGCYQKVLDVISKEMMG' A
#
# COMPACT_ATOMS: atom_id res chain seq x y z
N MET A 1 -0.01 -15.52 -0.87
CA MET A 1 1.23 -14.74 -1.08
C MET A 1 2.02 -14.78 0.20
N GLU A 2 3.34 -14.96 0.12
CA GLU A 2 4.22 -14.79 1.28
C GLU A 2 4.18 -13.30 1.70
N ASN A 3 4.18 -13.02 3.01
CA ASN A 3 4.07 -11.64 3.52
C ASN A 3 5.42 -10.91 3.38
N VAL A 4 5.77 -10.57 2.14
CA VAL A 4 7.05 -9.95 1.76
C VAL A 4 7.11 -8.48 2.15
N ILE A 5 8.32 -7.98 2.44
CA ILE A 5 8.57 -6.56 2.68
C ILE A 5 8.49 -5.80 1.35
N ILE A 6 7.60 -4.79 1.28
CA ILE A 6 7.41 -3.91 0.14
C ILE A 6 8.20 -2.61 0.30
N CYS A 7 8.20 -2.03 1.52
CA CYS A 7 8.99 -0.85 1.86
C CYS A 7 10.03 -1.18 2.93
N ASN A 8 11.31 -1.20 2.55
CA ASN A 8 12.40 -1.43 3.51
C ASN A 8 12.60 -0.28 4.51
N CYS A 9 12.37 0.98 4.11
CA CYS A 9 12.58 2.13 5.01
C CYS A 9 11.63 2.14 6.20
N LYS A 10 10.39 1.68 5.99
CA LYS A 10 9.33 1.70 7.01
C LYS A 10 8.90 0.30 7.45
N GLN A 11 9.59 -0.72 6.96
CA GLN A 11 9.32 -2.14 7.24
C GLN A 11 7.87 -2.54 6.92
N VAL A 12 7.28 -1.95 5.87
CA VAL A 12 5.90 -2.23 5.44
C VAL A 12 5.88 -3.49 4.59
N LYS A 13 5.03 -4.44 4.95
CA LYS A 13 4.83 -5.70 4.25
C LYS A 13 3.55 -5.68 3.41
N TYR A 14 3.38 -6.69 2.56
CA TYR A 14 2.19 -6.85 1.74
C TYR A 14 0.89 -6.77 2.55
N ASN A 15 0.80 -7.52 3.65
CA ASN A 15 -0.42 -7.56 4.46
C ASN A 15 -0.73 -6.24 5.15
N ASP A 16 0.27 -5.42 5.45
CA ASP A 16 0.07 -4.09 6.04
C ASP A 16 -0.64 -3.16 5.03
N ILE A 17 -0.30 -3.28 3.74
CA ILE A 17 -0.95 -2.54 2.65
C ILE A 17 -2.39 -3.02 2.47
N VAL A 18 -2.61 -4.34 2.41
CA VAL A 18 -3.96 -4.92 2.25
C VAL A 18 -4.86 -4.54 3.42
N ALA A 19 -4.36 -4.62 4.65
CA ALA A 19 -5.12 -4.25 5.84
C ALA A 19 -5.48 -2.75 5.85
N ALA A 20 -4.55 -1.88 5.42
CA ALA A 20 -4.82 -0.44 5.29
C ALA A 20 -5.77 -0.12 4.11
N LEU A 21 -5.80 -0.95 3.08
CA LEU A 21 -6.69 -0.80 1.93
C LEU A 21 -8.13 -1.27 2.24
N HIS A 22 -8.29 -2.41 2.91
CA HIS A 22 -9.58 -3.01 3.27
C HIS A 22 -10.20 -2.40 4.53
N THR A 23 -10.17 -1.08 4.64
CA THR A 23 -10.94 -0.36 5.65
C THR A 23 -12.43 -0.29 5.23
N GLU A 24 -13.28 0.32 6.06
CA GLU A 24 -14.70 0.53 5.73
C GLU A 24 -14.91 1.45 4.49
N LYS A 25 -13.86 2.12 4.01
CA LYS A 25 -13.89 3.02 2.86
C LYS A 25 -13.62 2.25 1.57
N LYS A 26 -14.49 2.45 0.58
CA LYS A 26 -14.25 1.99 -0.80
C LYS A 26 -13.51 3.09 -1.57
N PHE A 27 -12.59 2.68 -2.43
CA PHE A 27 -11.83 3.56 -3.31
C PHE A 27 -12.11 3.18 -4.77
N ASP A 28 -12.36 4.18 -5.60
CA ASP A 28 -12.50 4.01 -7.05
C ASP A 28 -11.24 4.48 -7.80
N ASP A 29 -10.30 5.13 -7.08
CA ASP A 29 -9.05 5.66 -7.61
C ASP A 29 -7.85 5.13 -6.80
N VAL A 30 -6.85 4.61 -7.52
CA VAL A 30 -5.65 4.00 -6.93
C VAL A 30 -4.80 5.01 -6.18
N LEU A 31 -4.73 6.27 -6.63
CA LEU A 31 -3.96 7.32 -5.96
C LEU A 31 -4.65 7.78 -4.67
N GLU A 32 -5.98 7.78 -4.61
CA GLU A 32 -6.71 8.01 -3.37
C GLU A 32 -6.49 6.88 -2.36
N ALA A 33 -6.59 5.63 -2.80
CA ALA A 33 -6.26 4.47 -1.99
C ALA A 33 -4.80 4.52 -1.50
N PHE A 34 -3.86 4.93 -2.36
CA PHE A 34 -2.46 5.11 -1.99
C PHE A 34 -2.28 6.14 -0.87
N LYS A 35 -2.99 7.28 -0.92
CA LYS A 35 -2.90 8.30 0.14
C LYS A 35 -3.34 7.75 1.49
N GLU A 36 -4.39 6.92 1.51
CA GLU A 36 -4.83 6.25 2.73
C GLU A 36 -3.79 5.23 3.22
N VAL A 37 -3.34 4.34 2.34
CA VAL A 37 -2.30 3.36 2.69
C VAL A 37 -1.03 4.06 3.19
N GLN A 38 -0.64 5.17 2.58
CA GLN A 38 0.51 5.96 3.00
C GLN A 38 0.28 6.61 4.37
N SER A 39 -0.91 7.12 4.67
CA SER A 39 -1.21 7.75 5.97
C SER A 39 -1.10 6.75 7.12
N VAL A 40 -1.53 5.49 6.90
CA VAL A 40 -1.50 4.42 7.89
C VAL A 40 -0.10 3.79 8.02
N THR A 41 0.53 3.43 6.89
CA THR A 41 1.78 2.65 6.88
C THR A 41 3.04 3.51 6.86
N ASN A 42 2.90 4.81 6.59
CA ASN A 42 3.99 5.74 6.31
C ASN A 42 4.86 5.36 5.11
N CYS A 43 4.44 4.43 4.24
CA CYS A 43 5.23 4.03 3.07
C CYS A 43 5.58 5.22 2.17
N SER A 44 6.68 5.14 1.44
CA SER A 44 7.18 6.20 0.54
C SER A 44 7.54 7.55 1.19
N THR A 45 7.49 7.68 2.53
CA THR A 45 7.98 8.88 3.26
C THR A 45 9.47 8.80 3.65
N GLY A 46 10.17 7.75 3.21
CA GLY A 46 11.62 7.58 3.36
C GLY A 46 12.36 7.90 2.07
N CYS A 47 12.87 6.89 1.37
CA CYS A 47 13.57 7.06 0.09
C CYS A 47 12.66 7.13 -1.15
N GLY A 48 11.35 6.88 -1.00
CA GLY A 48 10.38 6.84 -2.11
C GLY A 48 10.47 5.61 -3.04
N GLY A 49 11.52 4.80 -2.97
CA GLY A 49 11.76 3.68 -3.91
C GLY A 49 10.74 2.53 -3.87
N CYS A 50 9.83 2.51 -2.90
CA CYS A 50 8.72 1.53 -2.84
C CYS A 50 7.43 2.02 -3.52
N TYR A 51 7.35 3.29 -3.94
CA TYR A 51 6.12 3.92 -4.41
C TYR A 51 5.38 3.08 -5.47
N GLN A 52 6.08 2.70 -6.55
CA GLN A 52 5.47 1.90 -7.61
C GLN A 52 5.00 0.53 -7.11
N LYS A 53 5.77 -0.15 -6.26
CA LYS A 53 5.40 -1.45 -5.71
C LYS A 53 4.13 -1.37 -4.86
N VAL A 54 3.94 -0.30 -4.11
CA VAL A 54 2.72 -0.07 -3.32
C VAL A 54 1.53 0.16 -4.25
N LEU A 55 1.68 0.97 -5.30
CA LEU A 55 0.61 1.17 -6.30
C LEU A 55 0.23 -0.14 -7.00
N ASP A 56 1.20 -0.99 -7.33
CA ASP A 56 0.94 -2.28 -7.98
C ASP A 56 0.14 -3.21 -7.05
N VAL A 57 0.46 -3.25 -5.75
CA VAL A 57 -0.29 -4.02 -4.75
C VAL A 57 -1.72 -3.49 -4.63
N ILE A 58 -1.90 -2.17 -4.47
CA ILE A 58 -3.22 -1.56 -4.35
C ILE A 58 -4.07 -1.84 -5.59
N SER A 59 -3.50 -1.62 -6.78
CA SER A 59 -4.18 -1.85 -8.05
C SER A 59 -4.65 -3.30 -8.18
N LYS A 60 -3.80 -4.25 -7.78
CA LYS A 60 -4.11 -5.69 -7.81
C LYS A 60 -5.27 -6.03 -6.88
N GLU A 61 -5.29 -5.51 -5.66
CA GLU A 61 -6.37 -5.77 -4.69
C GLU A 61 -7.69 -5.10 -5.09
N MET A 62 -7.64 -3.93 -5.74
CA MET A 62 -8.85 -3.24 -6.23
C MET A 62 -9.47 -3.89 -7.47
N MET A 63 -8.69 -4.61 -8.28
CA MET A 63 -9.15 -5.31 -9.49
C MET A 63 -9.49 -6.80 -9.26
N GLY A 64 -9.20 -7.32 -8.06
CA GLY A 64 -9.48 -8.71 -7.67
C GLY A 64 -10.90 -8.92 -7.18
#